data_AF-N9FJY9-F1
#
_entry.id   AF-N9FJY9-F1
#
_cell.length_a   1.000
_cell.length_b   1.000
_cell.length_c   1.000
_cell.angle_alpha   90.00
_cell.angle_beta   90.00
_cell.angle_gamma   90.00
#
_symmetry.space_group_name_H-M   'P 1'
#
loop_
_entity.id
_entity.type
_entity.pdbx_description
1 polymer ?
#
loop_
_entity_poly.entity_id
_entity_poly.type
_entity_poly.pdbx_seq_one_letter_code
_entity_poly.pdbx_strand_id
1 'polypeptide(L)'
;MQNRLRRLNNFNGKNQRIKSLVINYKYFLAERNLENCELSRMIFVENYINALKFNIYDDDSKKKLSKEIEKFYPQSFELNSDEGLSIQAI
;
A
#
# COMPACT_ATOMS: atom_id res chain seq x y z
N MET A 1 -14.57 -5.94 11.29
CA MET A 1 -14.17 -5.19 10.08
C MET A 1 -13.80 -3.71 10.30
N GLN A 2 -14.30 -3.01 11.34
CA GLN A 2 -14.18 -1.54 11.45
C GLN A 2 -12.82 -1.00 11.92
N ASN A 3 -11.94 -1.83 12.51
CA ASN A 3 -10.69 -1.36 13.12
C ASN A 3 -9.57 -1.03 12.10
N ARG A 4 -9.65 -1.52 10.86
CA ARG A 4 -8.62 -1.25 9.83
C ARG A 4 -8.81 0.13 9.17
N LEU A 5 -10.04 0.63 9.09
CA LEU A 5 -10.35 1.95 8.53
C LEU A 5 -10.05 3.11 9.49
N ARG A 6 -10.07 2.86 10.81
CA ARG A 6 -9.81 3.89 11.83
C ARG A 6 -8.41 4.48 11.78
N ARG A 7 -7.40 3.74 11.31
CA ARG A 7 -6.01 4.22 11.22
C ARG A 7 -5.77 5.28 10.13
N LEU A 8 -6.73 5.48 9.21
CA LEU A 8 -6.64 6.50 8.16
C LEU A 8 -7.21 7.87 8.57
N ASN A 9 -7.91 7.98 9.70
CA ASN A 9 -8.69 9.19 10.01
C ASN A 9 -7.93 10.32 10.72
N ASN A 10 -6.66 10.15 11.10
CA ASN A 10 -5.94 11.15 11.93
C ASN A 10 -4.82 11.87 11.16
N PHE A 11 -5.17 12.65 10.14
CA PHE A 11 -4.18 13.06 9.14
C PHE A 11 -4.53 14.42 8.47
N ASN A 12 -3.77 15.47 8.84
CA ASN A 12 -3.79 16.83 8.25
C ASN A 12 -3.55 16.87 6.73
N GLY A 13 -3.80 18.01 6.06
CA GLY A 13 -3.81 18.19 4.59
C GLY A 13 -2.62 17.61 3.80
N LYS A 14 -1.38 17.60 4.33
CA LYS A 14 -0.22 16.91 3.69
C LYS A 14 -0.42 15.40 3.53
N ASN A 15 -1.21 14.80 4.40
CA ASN A 15 -1.51 13.38 4.40
C ASN A 15 -2.61 13.01 3.38
N GLN A 16 -3.34 13.98 2.82
CA GLN A 16 -4.37 13.68 1.82
C GLN A 16 -3.76 13.19 0.50
N ARG A 17 -2.60 13.72 0.11
CA ARG A 17 -1.85 13.26 -1.07
C ARG A 17 -1.34 11.83 -0.89
N ILE A 18 -0.77 11.54 0.29
CA ILE A 18 -0.30 10.19 0.66
C ILE A 18 -1.47 9.20 0.70
N LYS A 19 -2.61 9.59 1.30
CA LYS A 19 -3.83 8.78 1.30
C LYS A 19 -4.29 8.45 -0.11
N SER A 20 -4.36 9.46 -0.98
CA SER A 20 -4.78 9.29 -2.37
C SER A 20 -3.84 8.32 -3.11
N LEU A 21 -2.53 8.46 -2.90
CA LEU A 21 -1.53 7.55 -3.46
C LEU A 21 -1.74 6.10 -2.99
N VAL A 22 -1.94 5.88 -1.68
CA VAL A 22 -2.19 4.55 -1.11
C VAL A 22 -3.51 3.96 -1.61
N ILE A 23 -4.55 4.77 -1.75
CA ILE A 23 -5.84 4.34 -2.31
C ILE A 23 -5.67 3.92 -3.77
N ASN A 24 -4.99 4.72 -4.58
CA ASN A 24 -4.70 4.39 -5.98
C ASN A 24 -3.87 3.10 -6.09
N TYR A 25 -2.89 2.90 -5.20
CA TYR A 25 -2.13 1.66 -5.15
C TYR A 25 -3.01 0.44 -4.85
N LYS A 26 -3.96 0.56 -3.91
CA LYS A 26 -4.92 -0.52 -3.62
C LYS A 26 -5.79 -0.88 -4.83
N TYR A 27 -6.30 0.13 -5.55
CA TYR A 27 -7.06 -0.11 -6.77
C TYR A 27 -6.20 -0.78 -7.84
N PHE A 28 -4.96 -0.32 -8.03
CA PHE A 28 -4.02 -0.94 -8.95
C PHE A 28 -3.79 -2.44 -8.66
N LEU A 29 -3.63 -2.80 -7.37
CA LEU A 29 -3.50 -4.21 -6.96
C LEU A 29 -4.77 -5.01 -7.30
N ALA A 30 -5.95 -4.47 -6.97
CA ALA A 30 -7.23 -5.15 -7.19
C ALA A 30 -7.54 -5.35 -8.68
N GLU A 31 -7.34 -4.32 -9.51
CA GLU A 31 -7.58 -4.37 -10.97
C GLU A 31 -6.70 -5.40 -11.67
N ARG A 32 -5.50 -5.64 -11.15
CA ARG A 32 -4.51 -6.56 -11.75
C ARG A 32 -4.41 -7.90 -11.01
N ASN A 33 -5.23 -8.12 -9.99
CA ASN A 33 -5.17 -9.27 -9.10
C ASN A 33 -3.75 -9.56 -8.59
N LEU A 34 -3.06 -8.52 -8.12
CA LEU A 34 -1.69 -8.58 -7.62
C LEU A 34 -1.64 -8.59 -6.10
N GLU A 35 -0.69 -9.32 -5.54
CA GLU A 35 -0.38 -9.27 -4.13
C GLU A 35 0.39 -7.99 -3.76
N ASN A 36 0.24 -7.52 -2.52
CA ASN A 36 1.01 -6.38 -2.02
C ASN A 36 2.46 -6.79 -1.69
N CYS A 37 3.32 -6.84 -2.69
CA CYS A 37 4.75 -7.09 -2.52
C CYS A 37 5.61 -5.93 -3.06
N GLU A 38 6.92 -5.99 -2.82
CA GLU A 38 7.86 -4.97 -3.30
C GLU A 38 7.78 -4.76 -4.82
N LEU A 39 7.68 -5.86 -5.58
CA LEU A 39 7.56 -5.80 -7.03
C LEU A 39 6.31 -5.03 -7.48
N SER A 40 5.15 -5.33 -6.87
CA SER A 40 3.90 -4.62 -7.17
C SER A 40 4.00 -3.13 -6.84
N ARG A 41 4.68 -2.77 -5.75
CA ARG A 41 4.94 -1.36 -5.39
C ARG A 41 5.84 -0.68 -6.45
N MET A 42 6.89 -1.35 -6.89
CA MET A 42 7.79 -0.81 -7.93
C MET A 42 7.06 -0.57 -9.25
N ILE A 43 6.28 -1.54 -9.72
CA ILE A 43 5.51 -1.41 -10.97
C ILE A 43 4.50 -0.27 -10.86
N PHE A 44 3.81 -0.15 -9.73
CA PHE A 44 2.88 0.96 -9.50
C PHE A 44 3.58 2.32 -9.54
N VAL A 45 4.71 2.46 -8.83
CA VAL A 45 5.49 3.71 -8.78
C VAL A 45 5.95 4.13 -10.18
N GLU A 46 6.47 3.18 -10.96
CA GLU A 46 6.89 3.42 -12.34
C GLU A 46 5.74 3.94 -13.21
N ASN A 47 4.60 3.24 -13.17
CA ASN A 47 3.40 3.63 -13.94
C ASN A 47 2.84 4.98 -13.49
N TYR A 48 2.82 5.24 -12.18
CA TYR A 48 2.32 6.47 -11.60
C TYR A 48 3.17 7.69 -12.00
N ILE A 49 4.50 7.55 -11.98
CA ILE A 49 5.41 8.62 -12.41
C ILE A 49 5.29 8.87 -13.92
N ASN A 50 5.25 7.82 -14.72
CA ASN A 50 5.08 7.92 -16.17
C ASN A 50 3.75 8.60 -16.53
N ALA A 51 2.66 8.30 -15.83
CA ALA A 51 1.36 8.94 -16.03
C ALA A 51 1.37 10.45 -15.71
N LEU A 52 2.17 10.88 -14.73
CA LEU A 52 2.32 12.29 -14.39
C LEU A 52 3.24 13.06 -15.35
N LYS A 53 3.87 12.39 -16.32
CA LYS A 53 4.85 12.96 -17.27
C LYS A 53 6.02 13.70 -16.59
N PHE A 54 6.33 13.36 -15.34
CA PHE A 54 7.49 13.91 -14.64
C PHE A 54 8.73 13.11 -15.01
N ASN A 55 9.53 13.62 -15.96
CA ASN A 55 10.86 13.07 -16.29
C ASN A 55 11.95 13.34 -15.23
N ILE A 56 11.57 13.81 -14.03
CA ILE A 56 12.50 14.36 -13.02
C ILE A 56 12.74 13.38 -11.86
N TYR A 57 12.06 12.22 -11.85
CA TYR A 57 12.24 11.23 -10.79
C TYR A 57 13.30 10.21 -11.20
N ASP A 58 14.48 10.33 -10.60
CA ASP A 58 15.53 9.32 -10.64
C ASP A 58 15.11 8.02 -9.91
N ASP A 59 15.87 6.94 -10.13
CA ASP A 59 15.59 5.62 -9.55
C ASP A 59 15.59 5.64 -8.01
N ASP A 60 16.38 6.52 -7.40
CA ASP A 60 16.42 6.67 -5.94
C ASP A 60 15.14 7.29 -5.40
N SER A 61 14.58 8.28 -6.11
CA SER A 61 13.28 8.87 -5.78
C SER A 61 12.14 7.87 -5.94
N LYS A 62 12.20 7.01 -6.97
CA LYS A 62 11.25 5.89 -7.16
C LYS A 62 11.30 4.91 -5.99
N LYS A 63 12.49 4.50 -5.57
CA LYS A 63 12.69 3.62 -4.40
C LYS A 63 12.17 4.24 -3.10
N LYS A 64 12.43 5.54 -2.87
CA LYS A 64 11.89 6.27 -1.71
C LYS A 64 10.37 6.26 -1.70
N LEU A 65 9.73 6.48 -2.85
CA LEU A 65 8.28 6.46 -2.96
C LEU A 65 7.69 5.07 -2.67
N SER A 66 8.33 4.01 -3.18
CA SER A 66 7.94 2.62 -2.88
C SER A 66 7.98 2.33 -1.37
N LYS A 67 9.06 2.75 -0.68
CA LYS A 67 9.19 2.59 0.78
C LYS A 67 8.13 3.37 1.57
N GLU A 68 7.78 4.57 1.13
CA GLU A 68 6.70 5.33 1.78
C GLU A 68 5.35 4.61 1.61
N ILE A 69 5.05 4.06 0.42
CA ILE A 69 3.84 3.25 0.23
C ILE A 69 3.81 2.06 1.19
N GLU A 70 4.93 1.35 1.34
CA GLU A 70 5.06 0.23 2.28
C GLU A 70 4.82 0.64 3.74
N LYS A 71 5.34 1.80 4.17
CA LYS A 71 5.12 2.32 5.53
C LYS A 71 3.64 2.55 5.84
N PHE A 72 2.87 3.04 4.87
CA PHE A 72 1.44 3.31 5.06
C PHE A 72 0.54 2.11 4.73
N TYR A 73 1.04 1.18 3.91
CA TYR A 73 0.34 -0.04 3.52
C TYR A 73 1.29 -1.23 3.57
N PRO A 74 1.68 -1.66 4.78
CA PRO A 74 2.62 -2.75 4.93
C PRO A 74 2.02 -4.03 4.38
N GLN A 75 2.87 -4.87 3.82
CA GLN A 75 2.52 -6.24 3.51
C GLN A 75 2.09 -6.89 4.83
N SER A 76 0.83 -7.31 4.92
CA SER A 76 0.41 -8.13 6.05
C SER A 76 1.13 -9.46 5.89
N PHE A 77 2.23 -9.64 6.61
CA PHE A 77 2.77 -10.95 6.90
C PHE A 77 1.71 -11.66 7.75
N GLU A 78 0.91 -12.52 7.14
CA GLU A 78 0.24 -13.59 7.86
C GLU A 78 1.22 -14.74 7.97
N LEU A 79 1.85 -14.88 9.14
CA LEU A 79 2.41 -16.11 9.72
C LEU A 79 2.47 -15.84 11.24
N ASN A 80 1.83 -16.57 12.17
CA ASN A 80 1.69 -18.02 12.23
C ASN A 80 0.32 -18.44 12.81
N SER A 81 -0.26 -19.47 12.19
CA SER A 81 -0.90 -20.58 12.88
C SER A 81 0.10 -21.21 13.85
N ASP A 82 -0.01 -20.89 15.14
CA ASP A 82 0.35 -21.74 16.28
C ASP A 82 0.18 -20.92 17.55
N GLU A 83 -1.07 -20.70 17.94
CA GLU A 83 -1.46 -20.70 19.35
C GLU A 83 -2.96 -20.97 19.38
N GLY A 84 -3.31 -22.15 19.87
CA GLY A 84 -4.66 -22.66 19.89
C GLY A 84 -5.60 -21.74 20.66
N LEU A 85 -6.71 -21.39 20.03
CA LEU A 85 -7.98 -21.23 20.72
C LEU A 85 -9.10 -21.56 19.73
N SER A 86 -9.64 -22.75 19.94
CA SER A 86 -10.94 -23.22 19.46
C SER A 86 -11.98 -22.11 19.63
N ILE A 87 -12.64 -21.70 18.55
CA ILE A 87 -14.05 -21.31 18.62
C ILE A 87 -14.77 -21.94 17.42
N GLN A 88 -15.75 -22.77 17.78
CA GLN A 88 -16.56 -23.63 16.94
C GLN A 88 -17.45 -22.84 15.98
N ALA A 89 -17.74 -23.48 14.85
CA ALA A 89 -18.84 -23.13 13.97
C ALA A 89 -20.18 -23.15 14.72
N ILE A 90 -20.94 -22.07 14.60
CA ILE A 90 -22.42 -22.04 14.55
C ILE A 90 -22.79 -21.03 13.47
#